data_AF-A0AAV4YV63-F1
#
_entry.id   AF-A0AAV4YV63-F1
#
_cell.length_a   1.000
_cell.length_b   1.000
_cell.length_c   1.000
_cell.angle_alpha   90.00
_cell.angle_beta   90.00
_cell.angle_gamma   90.00
#
_symmetry.space_group_name_H-M   'P 1'
#
loop_
_entity.id
_entity.type
_entity.pdbx_description
1 polymer ?
#
loop_
_entity_poly.entity_id
_entity_poly.type
_entity_poly.pdbx_seq_one_letter_code
_entity_poly.pdbx_strand_id
1 'polypeptide(L)'
;MRLPVLIFDIETVTDLKSGAHLYQLNLPEAELEQALMKLRRQEAGTDFQRLPLHEIVCISGLWIDEHGMKLFSFSREQDSEAAMLKKFLSIFDKRHPTLVSWNGSQFDLPVILFRAMYHGLSAPSLFDQGEIDQQKRYNNYQNRYHQRHVDLMDVMAMFNGRHFQKLDDIAYLLGFPGKRVDAGYHVPAFMQSGEWSRLTRYCEGDVLNTWLIYLRWLLLKGQLLLEEHTQWVQHTIHYLHTQPQHADFLSVWQHSSQQTEFTRTDFPEKSVSTSSNEPVMPFQSSPSSDI
;
A
#
# COMPACT_ATOMS: atom_id res chain seq x y z
N MET A 1 4.13 10.65 15.69
CA MET A 1 4.66 10.14 14.39
C MET A 1 5.68 11.12 13.79
N ARG A 2 6.79 10.64 13.20
CA ARG A 2 7.81 11.51 12.56
C ARG A 2 7.47 11.75 11.09
N LEU A 3 7.21 13.01 10.72
CA LEU A 3 6.96 13.45 9.35
C LEU A 3 8.27 13.90 8.66
N PRO A 4 8.35 13.85 7.31
CA PRO A 4 7.36 13.24 6.42
C PRO A 4 7.44 11.70 6.41
N VAL A 5 6.34 11.06 6.04
CA VAL A 5 6.24 9.60 5.89
C VAL A 5 5.85 9.27 4.44
N LEU A 6 6.49 8.27 3.86
CA LEU A 6 6.13 7.70 2.56
C LEU A 6 5.82 6.22 2.75
N ILE A 7 4.57 5.84 2.50
CA ILE A 7 4.17 4.43 2.39
C ILE A 7 4.25 4.10 0.91
N PHE A 8 4.80 2.95 0.53
CA PHE A 8 4.88 2.56 -0.87
C PHE A 8 4.77 1.06 -1.07
N ASP A 9 4.45 0.70 -2.31
CA ASP A 9 4.38 -0.67 -2.83
C ASP A 9 4.71 -0.63 -4.33
N ILE A 10 5.16 -1.76 -4.91
CA ILE A 10 5.42 -1.89 -6.35
C ILE A 10 4.69 -3.09 -6.95
N GLU A 11 4.25 -2.94 -8.20
CA GLU A 11 3.82 -4.08 -9.00
C GLU A 11 4.84 -4.40 -10.08
N THR A 12 5.02 -5.71 -10.31
CA THR A 12 6.03 -6.22 -11.23
C THR A 12 5.49 -7.29 -12.17
N VAL A 13 6.18 -7.47 -13.28
CA VAL A 13 6.03 -8.63 -14.18
C VAL A 13 7.37 -9.31 -14.36
N THR A 14 7.38 -10.52 -14.93
CA THR A 14 8.63 -11.19 -15.28
C THR A 14 9.34 -10.43 -16.41
N ASP A 15 10.61 -10.08 -16.21
CA ASP A 15 11.48 -9.58 -17.27
C ASP A 15 11.90 -10.73 -18.18
N LEU A 16 11.07 -10.98 -19.21
CA LEU A 16 11.30 -12.06 -20.18
C LEU A 16 12.62 -11.91 -20.93
N LYS A 17 13.04 -10.66 -21.21
CA LYS A 17 14.26 -10.38 -21.97
C LYS A 17 15.49 -10.73 -21.15
N SER A 18 15.56 -10.27 -19.92
CA SER A 18 16.67 -10.60 -19.01
C SER A 18 16.67 -12.08 -18.66
N GLY A 19 15.50 -12.70 -18.50
CA GLY A 19 15.37 -14.15 -18.31
C GLY A 19 15.90 -14.94 -19.51
N ALA A 20 15.48 -14.61 -20.73
CA ALA A 20 15.96 -15.26 -21.94
C ALA A 20 17.48 -15.14 -22.09
N HIS A 21 18.04 -13.97 -21.79
CA HIS A 21 19.48 -13.76 -21.82
C HIS A 21 20.21 -14.60 -20.77
N LEU A 22 19.75 -14.59 -19.51
CA LEU A 22 20.36 -15.32 -18.40
C LEU A 22 20.41 -16.83 -18.66
N TYR A 23 19.32 -17.38 -19.22
CA TYR A 23 19.17 -18.81 -19.47
C TYR A 23 19.52 -19.21 -20.91
N GLN A 24 20.04 -18.28 -21.72
CA GLN A 24 20.44 -18.50 -23.12
C GLN A 24 19.30 -19.13 -23.96
N LEU A 25 18.06 -18.71 -23.69
CA LEU A 25 16.88 -19.20 -24.39
C LEU A 25 16.74 -18.49 -25.73
N ASN A 26 16.63 -19.28 -26.79
CA ASN A 26 16.28 -18.80 -28.13
C ASN A 26 14.88 -19.29 -28.49
N LEU A 27 13.87 -18.69 -27.84
CA LEU A 27 12.46 -19.02 -28.00
C LEU A 27 11.65 -17.78 -28.40
N PRO A 28 10.50 -17.95 -29.07
CA PRO A 28 9.55 -16.86 -29.27
C PRO A 28 9.08 -16.26 -27.95
N GLU A 29 8.79 -14.96 -27.93
CA GLU A 29 8.37 -14.23 -26.71
C GLU A 29 7.14 -14.87 -26.02
N ALA A 30 6.17 -15.35 -26.81
CA ALA A 30 4.98 -16.03 -26.32
C ALA A 30 5.27 -17.33 -25.54
N GLU A 31 6.45 -17.93 -25.72
CA GLU A 31 6.88 -19.15 -25.04
C GLU A 31 7.84 -18.88 -23.87
N LEU A 32 8.45 -17.69 -23.82
CA LEU A 32 9.47 -17.35 -22.83
C LEU A 32 8.92 -17.39 -21.40
N GLU A 33 7.72 -16.86 -21.16
CA GLU A 33 7.13 -16.84 -19.83
C GLU A 33 6.96 -18.26 -19.27
N GLN A 34 6.37 -19.16 -20.07
CA GLN A 34 6.17 -20.55 -19.68
C GLN A 34 7.49 -21.30 -19.48
N ALA A 35 8.50 -21.01 -20.31
CA ALA A 35 9.84 -21.59 -20.18
C ALA A 35 10.51 -21.15 -18.86
N LEU A 36 10.48 -19.86 -18.55
CA LEU A 36 11.02 -19.30 -17.31
C LEU A 36 10.27 -19.80 -16.06
N MET A 37 8.95 -19.94 -16.13
CA MET A 37 8.15 -20.55 -15.05
C MET A 37 8.56 -22.02 -14.82
N LYS A 38 8.71 -22.82 -15.89
CA LYS A 38 9.16 -24.22 -15.78
C LYS A 38 10.54 -24.32 -15.15
N LEU A 39 11.49 -23.51 -15.60
CA LEU A 39 12.84 -23.45 -15.02
C LEU A 39 12.77 -23.09 -13.53
N ARG A 40 11.97 -22.08 -13.17
CA ARG A 40 11.84 -21.64 -11.78
C ARG A 40 11.20 -22.70 -10.87
N ARG A 41 10.19 -23.44 -11.36
CA ARG A 41 9.60 -24.58 -10.64
C ARG A 41 10.62 -25.70 -10.40
N GLN A 42 11.46 -25.99 -11.38
CA GLN A 42 12.52 -27.01 -11.24
C GLN A 42 13.58 -26.57 -10.22
N GLU A 43 13.95 -25.30 -10.20
CA GLU A 43 14.97 -24.77 -9.29
C GLU A 43 14.50 -24.61 -7.84
N ALA A 44 13.25 -24.17 -7.64
CA ALA A 44 12.78 -23.68 -6.34
C ALA A 44 11.34 -24.06 -5.98
N GLY A 45 10.64 -24.86 -6.81
CA GLY A 45 9.28 -25.30 -6.53
C GLY A 45 8.21 -24.21 -6.57
N THR A 46 8.52 -23.04 -7.15
CA THR A 46 7.61 -21.89 -7.24
C THR A 46 7.64 -21.28 -8.64
N ASP A 47 6.61 -20.51 -8.99
CA ASP A 47 6.59 -19.66 -10.20
C ASP A 47 7.14 -18.26 -9.94
N PHE A 48 7.30 -17.87 -8.67
CA PHE A 48 7.81 -16.57 -8.29
C PHE A 48 9.28 -16.45 -8.69
N GLN A 49 9.54 -15.53 -9.62
CA GLN A 49 10.85 -15.39 -10.24
C GLN A 49 11.90 -14.86 -9.26
N ARG A 50 13.16 -14.94 -9.68
CA ARG A 50 14.27 -14.38 -8.91
C ARG A 50 14.18 -12.85 -8.96
N LEU A 51 14.50 -12.15 -7.87
CA LEU A 51 14.39 -10.69 -7.76
C LEU A 51 14.94 -9.90 -8.98
N PRO A 52 16.11 -10.23 -9.57
CA PRO A 52 16.61 -9.50 -10.74
C PRO A 52 15.78 -9.69 -12.03
N LEU A 53 14.90 -10.69 -12.07
CA LEU A 53 14.03 -11.02 -13.21
C LEU A 53 12.63 -10.42 -13.06
N HIS A 54 12.44 -9.46 -12.17
CA HIS A 54 11.23 -8.65 -12.09
C HIS A 54 11.44 -7.32 -12.82
N GLU A 55 10.50 -6.91 -13.65
CA GLU A 55 10.38 -5.58 -14.22
C GLU A 55 9.28 -4.82 -13.48
N ILE A 56 9.55 -3.58 -13.06
CA ILE A 56 8.58 -2.74 -12.36
C ILE A 56 7.61 -2.12 -13.37
N VAL A 57 6.32 -2.30 -13.13
CA VAL A 57 5.25 -1.79 -13.98
C VAL A 57 4.39 -0.72 -13.32
N CYS A 58 4.41 -0.67 -11.98
CA CYS A 58 3.80 0.39 -11.20
C CYS A 58 4.53 0.60 -9.87
N ILE A 59 4.53 1.85 -9.42
CA ILE A 59 4.95 2.25 -8.07
C ILE A 59 3.84 3.15 -7.52
N SER A 60 3.20 2.73 -6.44
CA SER A 60 2.22 3.56 -5.73
C SER A 60 2.81 4.03 -4.41
N GLY A 61 2.35 5.20 -3.95
CA GLY A 61 2.77 5.72 -2.67
C GLY A 61 1.77 6.68 -2.03
N LEU A 62 1.72 6.66 -0.70
CA LEU A 62 1.00 7.61 0.13
C LEU A 62 2.02 8.48 0.85
N TRP A 63 2.06 9.75 0.47
CA TRP A 63 2.86 10.77 1.11
C TRP A 63 2.08 11.43 2.24
N ILE A 64 2.68 11.56 3.41
CA ILE A 64 2.12 12.28 4.55
C ILE A 64 3.15 13.30 5.05
N ASP A 65 2.74 14.57 5.14
CA ASP A 65 3.51 15.64 5.76
C ASP A 65 2.60 16.60 6.54
N GLU A 66 3.14 17.75 6.94
CA GLU A 66 2.41 18.76 7.73
C GLU A 66 1.25 19.42 6.96
N HIS A 67 1.21 19.28 5.64
CA HIS A 67 0.17 19.83 4.77
C HIS A 67 -0.94 18.82 4.46
N GLY A 68 -0.79 17.57 4.87
CA GLY A 68 -1.80 16.52 4.73
C GLY A 68 -1.27 15.27 4.05
N MET A 69 -2.16 14.57 3.35
CA MET A 69 -1.86 13.32 2.68
C MET A 69 -2.09 13.39 1.17
N LYS A 70 -1.25 12.69 0.41
CA LYS A 70 -1.36 12.59 -1.04
C LYS A 70 -1.00 11.18 -1.51
N LEU A 71 -1.99 10.50 -2.06
CA LEU A 71 -1.83 9.24 -2.77
C LEU A 71 -1.42 9.52 -4.23
N PHE A 72 -0.46 8.76 -4.75
CA PHE A 72 -0.01 8.88 -6.12
C PHE A 72 0.46 7.52 -6.66
N SER A 73 0.47 7.40 -7.99
CA SER A 73 1.00 6.25 -8.70
C SER A 73 1.82 6.68 -9.91
N PHE A 74 2.90 5.96 -10.18
CA PHE A 74 3.62 5.97 -11.46
C PHE A 74 3.38 4.62 -12.13
N SER A 75 3.09 4.60 -13.43
CA SER A 75 2.83 3.36 -14.15
C SER A 75 3.42 3.36 -15.56
N ARG A 76 3.58 2.16 -16.13
CA ARG A 76 4.03 1.95 -17.51
C ARG A 76 3.06 2.47 -18.58
N GLU A 77 1.86 2.90 -18.19
CA GLU A 77 0.94 3.58 -19.10
C GLU A 77 1.51 4.92 -19.58
N GLN A 78 2.17 5.68 -18.69
CA GLN A 78 2.68 7.03 -18.99
C GLN A 78 4.20 7.12 -19.03
N ASP A 79 4.90 6.25 -18.30
CA ASP A 79 6.33 6.38 -18.06
C ASP A 79 7.08 5.09 -18.41
N SER A 80 8.31 5.23 -18.91
CA SER A 80 9.25 4.10 -18.90
C SER A 80 9.61 3.72 -17.47
N GLU A 81 10.01 2.46 -17.23
CA GLU A 81 10.47 2.01 -15.91
C GLU A 81 11.59 2.90 -15.34
N ALA A 82 12.57 3.27 -16.16
CA ALA A 82 13.65 4.19 -15.77
C ALA A 82 13.11 5.56 -15.33
N ALA A 83 12.09 6.09 -16.01
CA ALA A 83 11.46 7.36 -15.62
C ALA A 83 10.68 7.24 -14.30
N MET A 84 9.92 6.15 -14.11
CA MET A 84 9.23 5.88 -12.85
C MET A 84 10.21 5.78 -11.67
N LEU A 85 11.27 4.97 -11.83
CA LEU A 85 12.33 4.83 -10.83
C LEU A 85 12.99 6.16 -10.53
N LYS A 86 13.34 6.95 -11.55
CA LYS A 86 13.94 8.28 -11.34
C LYS A 86 13.02 9.21 -10.54
N LYS A 87 11.71 9.21 -10.81
CA LYS A 87 10.73 9.99 -10.03
C LYS A 87 10.71 9.54 -8.58
N PHE A 88 10.58 8.23 -8.33
CA PHE A 88 10.56 7.64 -6.98
C PHE A 88 11.85 7.93 -6.20
N LEU A 89 13.02 7.66 -6.80
CA LEU A 89 14.33 7.88 -6.19
C LEU A 89 14.54 9.36 -5.81
N SER A 90 14.04 10.30 -6.62
CA SER A 90 14.18 11.74 -6.35
C SER A 90 13.45 12.22 -5.09
N ILE A 91 12.51 11.43 -4.55
CA ILE A 91 11.84 11.73 -3.28
C ILE A 91 12.85 11.70 -2.13
N PHE A 92 13.75 10.73 -2.14
CA PHE A 92 14.75 10.52 -1.09
C PHE A 92 15.82 11.61 -1.11
N ASP A 93 16.18 12.12 -2.29
CA ASP A 93 17.15 13.22 -2.44
C ASP A 93 16.61 14.56 -1.91
N LYS A 94 15.29 14.75 -1.92
CA LYS A 94 14.67 16.05 -1.64
C LYS A 94 14.05 16.15 -0.26
N ARG A 95 13.53 15.04 0.27
CA ARG A 95 12.61 15.08 1.43
C ARG A 95 12.96 14.11 2.57
N HIS A 96 13.81 13.11 2.33
CA HIS A 96 14.28 12.15 3.35
C HIS A 96 13.16 11.59 4.28
N PRO A 97 12.07 11.02 3.73
CA PRO A 97 10.95 10.54 4.53
C PRO A 97 11.33 9.37 5.44
N THR A 98 10.50 9.11 6.44
CA THR A 98 10.37 7.74 6.99
C THR A 98 9.69 6.89 5.93
N LEU A 99 10.39 5.89 5.40
CA LEU A 99 9.82 4.95 4.43
C LEU A 99 9.09 3.85 5.17
N VAL A 100 7.89 3.48 4.71
CA VAL A 100 7.10 2.38 5.28
C VAL A 100 6.65 1.47 4.14
N SER A 101 6.75 0.16 4.35
CA SER A 101 6.33 -0.84 3.36
C SER A 101 5.80 -2.09 4.06
N TRP A 102 5.20 -2.99 3.27
CA TRP A 102 4.97 -4.37 3.67
C TRP A 102 5.89 -5.29 2.87
N ASN A 103 6.84 -5.96 3.51
CA ASN A 103 7.83 -6.82 2.85
C ASN A 103 8.80 -6.10 1.88
N GLY A 104 8.89 -4.76 1.97
CA GLY A 104 9.73 -3.98 1.07
C GLY A 104 11.23 -4.22 1.22
N SER A 105 11.70 -4.75 2.36
CA SER A 105 13.12 -5.05 2.54
C SER A 105 13.55 -6.34 1.85
N GLN A 106 12.64 -7.29 1.64
CA GLN A 106 12.95 -8.58 1.00
C GLN A 106 12.54 -8.63 -0.46
N PHE A 107 11.64 -7.74 -0.89
CA PHE A 107 11.16 -7.70 -2.27
C PHE A 107 11.38 -6.33 -2.93
N ASP A 108 10.65 -5.30 -2.51
CA ASP A 108 10.54 -4.05 -3.24
C ASP A 108 11.87 -3.30 -3.41
N LEU A 109 12.58 -3.03 -2.30
CA LEU A 109 13.88 -2.35 -2.34
C LEU A 109 14.94 -3.17 -3.06
N PRO A 110 15.06 -4.50 -2.86
CA PRO A 110 15.93 -5.34 -3.69
C PRO A 110 15.60 -5.29 -5.20
N VAL A 111 14.33 -5.32 -5.59
CA VAL A 111 13.93 -5.19 -7.00
C VAL A 111 14.31 -3.80 -7.52
N ILE A 112 13.97 -2.74 -6.79
CA ILE A 112 14.36 -1.35 -7.11
C ILE A 112 15.88 -1.24 -7.24
N LEU A 113 16.66 -1.89 -6.38
CA LEU A 113 18.13 -1.92 -6.44
C LEU A 113 18.59 -2.52 -7.77
N PHE A 114 18.11 -3.72 -8.14
CA PHE A 114 18.48 -4.36 -9.41
C PHE A 114 18.06 -3.53 -10.62
N ARG A 115 16.85 -2.96 -10.60
CA ARG A 115 16.32 -2.18 -11.72
C ARG A 115 16.95 -0.80 -11.84
N ALA A 116 17.32 -0.17 -10.73
CA ALA A 116 18.12 1.05 -10.74
C ALA A 116 19.50 0.78 -11.36
N MET A 117 20.18 -0.31 -10.98
CA MET A 117 21.46 -0.70 -11.59
C MET A 117 21.29 -1.03 -13.09
N TYR A 118 20.27 -1.80 -13.46
CA TYR A 118 19.98 -2.16 -14.85
C TYR A 118 19.78 -0.92 -15.74
N HIS A 119 19.11 0.12 -15.23
CA HIS A 119 18.89 1.39 -15.94
C HIS A 119 20.01 2.42 -15.75
N GLY A 120 21.10 2.08 -15.05
CA GLY A 120 22.23 2.99 -14.82
C GLY A 120 21.89 4.20 -13.94
N LEU A 121 20.91 4.07 -13.04
CA LEU A 121 20.48 5.13 -12.12
C LEU A 121 21.35 5.15 -10.85
N SER A 122 21.56 6.35 -10.31
CA SER A 122 22.22 6.55 -9.02
C SER A 122 21.20 6.88 -7.94
N ALA A 123 21.35 6.29 -6.75
CA ALA A 123 20.42 6.44 -5.64
C ALA A 123 21.13 6.48 -4.26
N PRO A 124 22.17 7.32 -4.06
CA PRO A 124 22.92 7.37 -2.80
C PRO A 124 22.04 7.75 -1.61
N SER A 125 21.01 8.57 -1.81
CA SER A 125 20.07 8.92 -0.73
C SER A 125 19.35 7.72 -0.14
N LEU A 126 19.09 6.69 -0.96
CA LEU A 126 18.39 5.48 -0.56
C LEU A 126 19.34 4.35 -0.09
N PHE A 127 20.51 4.21 -0.71
CA PHE A 127 21.40 3.04 -0.50
C PHE A 127 22.67 3.31 0.31
N ASP A 128 23.10 4.56 0.51
CA ASP A 128 24.26 4.87 1.35
C ASP A 128 23.97 4.49 2.82
N GLN A 129 24.87 3.69 3.40
CA GLN A 129 24.78 3.19 4.78
C GLN A 129 25.74 3.90 5.72
N GLY A 130 26.40 4.96 5.26
CA GLY A 130 27.35 5.74 6.03
C GLY A 130 28.76 5.72 5.46
N GLU A 131 28.96 5.13 4.27
CA GLU A 131 30.22 5.16 3.53
C GLU A 131 30.50 6.54 2.95
N ILE A 132 29.44 7.27 2.55
CA ILE A 132 29.54 8.61 1.97
C ILE A 132 29.12 9.66 3.01
N ASP A 133 27.89 9.54 3.54
CA ASP A 133 27.38 10.42 4.60
C ASP A 133 27.35 9.70 5.95
N GLN A 134 28.34 9.97 6.81
CA GLN A 134 28.46 9.36 8.13
C GLN A 134 27.21 9.49 9.01
N GLN A 135 26.34 10.49 8.79
CA GLN A 135 25.09 10.63 9.54
C GLN A 135 24.13 9.46 9.31
N LYS A 136 24.29 8.72 8.20
CA LYS A 136 23.48 7.55 7.85
C LYS A 136 23.92 6.25 8.51
N ARG A 137 25.07 6.25 9.20
CA ARG A 137 25.61 5.05 9.90
C ARG A 137 24.59 4.39 10.84
N TYR A 138 23.73 5.20 11.46
CA TYR A 138 22.70 4.74 12.40
C TYR A 138 21.26 5.12 11.97
N ASN A 139 21.08 5.58 10.72
CA ASN A 139 19.81 6.13 10.24
C ASN A 139 19.67 6.07 8.71
N ASN A 140 19.88 4.89 8.14
CA ASN A 140 19.75 4.60 6.70
C ASN A 140 18.57 3.65 6.40
N TYR A 141 18.14 3.59 5.14
CA TYR A 141 17.00 2.78 4.68
C TYR A 141 17.29 1.27 4.54
N GLN A 142 18.56 0.85 4.57
CA GLN A 142 18.96 -0.54 4.30
C GLN A 142 19.00 -1.40 5.56
N ASN A 143 19.42 -0.81 6.68
CA ASN A 143 19.52 -1.53 7.93
C ASN A 143 18.15 -1.64 8.59
N ARG A 144 17.61 -2.85 8.63
CA ARG A 144 16.32 -3.23 9.21
C ARG A 144 16.10 -2.85 10.69
N TYR A 145 17.18 -2.58 11.44
CA TYR A 145 17.08 -2.15 12.83
C TYR A 145 17.00 -0.62 12.99
N HIS A 146 17.18 0.13 11.91
CA HIS A 146 16.96 1.58 11.89
C HIS A 146 15.50 1.89 11.56
N GLN A 147 15.01 3.04 12.01
CA GLN A 147 13.62 3.46 11.79
C GLN A 147 13.43 4.29 10.53
N ARG A 148 14.48 4.42 9.69
CA ARG A 148 14.42 5.20 8.46
C ARG A 148 13.59 4.49 7.38
N HIS A 149 13.65 3.15 7.37
CA HIS A 149 12.72 2.28 6.67
C HIS A 149 12.06 1.35 7.70
N VAL A 150 10.74 1.36 7.76
CA VAL A 150 9.94 0.46 8.58
C VAL A 150 9.24 -0.53 7.66
N ASP A 151 9.84 -1.70 7.48
CA ASP A 151 9.15 -2.84 6.87
C ASP A 151 8.25 -3.49 7.91
N LEU A 152 6.94 -3.28 7.77
CA LEU A 152 5.94 -3.75 8.73
C LEU A 152 5.94 -5.25 8.88
N MET A 153 6.09 -6.00 7.80
CA MET A 153 6.12 -7.45 7.87
C MET A 153 7.32 -7.92 8.70
N ASP A 154 8.47 -7.26 8.53
CA ASP A 154 9.69 -7.63 9.24
C ASP A 154 9.65 -7.30 10.73
N VAL A 155 9.23 -6.08 11.08
CA VAL A 155 9.16 -5.66 12.48
C VAL A 155 8.04 -6.39 13.24
N MET A 156 6.91 -6.69 12.60
CA MET A 156 5.81 -7.45 13.21
C MET A 156 6.16 -8.94 13.38
N ALA A 157 7.01 -9.48 12.49
CA ALA A 157 7.56 -10.83 12.64
C ALA A 157 8.66 -10.92 13.71
N MET A 158 8.99 -9.80 14.37
CA MET A 158 10.09 -9.70 15.33
C MET A 158 11.41 -10.19 14.73
N PHE A 159 11.64 -9.85 13.46
CA PHE A 159 12.82 -10.23 12.68
C PHE A 159 13.01 -11.74 12.48
N ASN A 160 12.00 -12.56 12.77
CA ASN A 160 12.00 -13.99 12.54
C ASN A 160 11.08 -14.33 11.36
N GLY A 161 11.68 -14.72 10.23
CA GLY A 161 10.93 -14.99 9.00
C GLY A 161 9.89 -16.11 9.08
N ARG A 162 9.94 -16.97 10.12
CA ARG A 162 8.86 -17.95 10.38
C ARG A 162 7.54 -17.31 10.80
N HIS A 163 7.56 -16.05 11.23
CA HIS A 163 6.37 -15.32 11.66
C HIS A 163 5.82 -14.41 10.56
N PHE A 164 6.40 -14.40 9.35
CA PHE A 164 5.87 -13.59 8.25
C PHE A 164 4.42 -13.97 7.94
N GLN A 165 3.60 -12.94 7.77
CA GLN A 165 2.18 -13.03 7.43
C GLN A 165 1.93 -12.27 6.13
N LYS A 166 0.85 -12.60 5.43
CA LYS A 166 0.45 -11.82 4.26
C LYS A 166 -0.17 -10.50 4.72
N LEU A 167 -0.01 -9.45 3.90
CA LEU A 167 -0.64 -8.15 4.13
C LEU A 167 -2.15 -8.30 4.33
N ASP A 168 -2.77 -9.08 3.45
CA ASP A 168 -4.21 -9.33 3.44
C ASP A 168 -4.71 -9.96 4.76
N ASP A 169 -4.03 -11.01 5.23
CA ASP A 169 -4.38 -11.71 6.46
C ASP A 169 -4.38 -10.75 7.66
N ILE A 170 -3.36 -9.88 7.74
CA ILE A 170 -3.22 -8.91 8.84
C ILE A 170 -4.18 -7.74 8.70
N ALA A 171 -4.41 -7.25 7.48
CA ALA A 171 -5.40 -6.21 7.22
C ALA A 171 -6.80 -6.68 7.65
N TYR A 172 -7.21 -7.88 7.22
CA TYR A 172 -8.50 -8.45 7.60
C TYR A 172 -8.62 -8.69 9.11
N LEU A 173 -7.57 -9.26 9.73
CA LEU A 173 -7.50 -9.46 11.18
C LEU A 173 -7.74 -8.16 11.96
N LEU A 174 -7.27 -7.03 11.43
CA LEU A 174 -7.38 -5.71 12.06
C LEU A 174 -8.65 -4.94 11.65
N GLY A 175 -9.54 -5.53 10.85
CA GLY A 175 -10.77 -4.86 10.40
C GLY A 175 -10.57 -3.89 9.23
N PHE A 176 -9.45 -3.97 8.53
CA PHE A 176 -9.16 -3.20 7.31
C PHE A 176 -9.59 -3.97 6.05
N PRO A 177 -9.57 -3.35 4.86
CA PRO A 177 -10.06 -3.97 3.63
C PRO A 177 -9.38 -5.26 3.20
N GLY A 178 -8.06 -5.34 3.36
CA GLY A 178 -7.25 -6.36 2.71
C GLY A 178 -7.26 -6.26 1.18
N LYS A 179 -6.76 -7.31 0.53
CA LYS A 179 -6.86 -7.57 -0.91
C LYS A 179 -8.14 -8.37 -1.16
N ARG A 180 -9.23 -7.74 -1.59
CA ARG A 180 -10.46 -8.48 -1.92
C ARG A 180 -10.33 -9.35 -3.17
N VAL A 181 -11.29 -10.26 -3.30
CA VAL A 181 -11.50 -11.39 -4.23
C VAL A 181 -11.95 -10.94 -5.63
N ASP A 182 -11.06 -11.06 -6.61
CA ASP A 182 -11.30 -11.58 -7.94
C ASP A 182 -10.14 -12.56 -8.17
N ALA A 183 -10.44 -13.84 -8.32
CA ALA A 183 -9.44 -14.92 -8.40
C ALA A 183 -8.56 -14.91 -9.68
N GLY A 184 -8.41 -13.75 -10.32
CA GLY A 184 -7.67 -13.54 -11.56
C GLY A 184 -6.88 -12.22 -11.60
N TYR A 185 -6.37 -11.75 -10.46
CA TYR A 185 -5.45 -10.61 -10.42
C TYR A 185 -4.11 -10.98 -11.03
N HIS A 186 -4.03 -10.84 -12.34
CA HIS A 186 -2.80 -10.98 -13.08
C HIS A 186 -2.41 -9.60 -13.58
N VAL A 187 -1.40 -9.00 -12.94
CA VAL A 187 -0.74 -7.79 -13.43
C VAL A 187 -0.48 -7.87 -14.96
N PRO A 188 -0.02 -9.02 -15.52
CA PRO A 188 0.07 -9.19 -16.97
C PRO A 188 -1.26 -9.01 -17.72
N ALA A 189 -2.37 -9.51 -17.19
CA ALA A 189 -3.69 -9.40 -17.83
C ALA A 189 -4.17 -7.95 -17.88
N PHE A 190 -4.02 -7.17 -16.79
CA PHE A 190 -4.37 -5.75 -16.79
C PHE A 190 -3.54 -4.94 -17.79
N MET A 191 -2.25 -5.28 -17.93
CA MET A 191 -1.41 -4.64 -18.94
C MET A 191 -1.85 -4.98 -20.36
N GLN A 192 -2.16 -6.25 -20.62
CA GLN A 192 -2.63 -6.71 -21.94
C GLN A 192 -3.99 -6.12 -22.32
N SER A 193 -4.90 -5.94 -21.36
CA SER A 193 -6.21 -5.33 -21.57
C SER A 193 -6.19 -3.79 -21.53
N GLY A 194 -5.04 -3.17 -21.18
CA GLY A 194 -4.92 -1.72 -21.03
C GLY A 194 -5.63 -1.16 -19.77
N GLU A 195 -5.99 -2.00 -18.82
CA GLU A 195 -6.68 -1.64 -17.58
C GLU A 195 -5.73 -1.08 -16.50
N TRP A 196 -4.88 -0.11 -16.88
CA TRP A 196 -3.88 0.53 -16.00
C TRP A 196 -4.49 1.20 -14.76
N SER A 197 -5.70 1.75 -14.88
CA SER A 197 -6.44 2.29 -13.73
C SER A 197 -6.83 1.21 -12.71
N ARG A 198 -7.01 -0.06 -13.12
CA ARG A 198 -7.22 -1.17 -12.17
C ARG A 198 -5.91 -1.59 -11.51
N LEU A 199 -4.83 -1.66 -12.28
CA LEU A 199 -3.49 -2.00 -11.79
C LEU A 199 -3.01 -0.99 -10.74
N THR A 200 -3.10 0.32 -11.04
CA THR A 200 -2.71 1.38 -10.11
C THR A 200 -3.56 1.38 -8.85
N ARG A 201 -4.89 1.25 -8.97
CA ARG A 201 -5.79 1.14 -7.80
C ARG A 201 -5.49 -0.07 -6.92
N TYR A 202 -5.05 -1.17 -7.53
CA TYR A 202 -4.67 -2.37 -6.79
C TYR A 202 -3.42 -2.11 -5.93
N CYS A 203 -2.36 -1.58 -6.53
CA CYS A 203 -1.14 -1.20 -5.79
C CYS A 203 -1.41 -0.10 -4.74
N GLU A 204 -2.24 0.89 -5.06
CA GLU A 204 -2.73 1.89 -4.11
C GLU A 204 -3.49 1.27 -2.93
N GLY A 205 -4.26 0.20 -3.16
CA GLY A 205 -4.94 -0.55 -2.11
C GLY A 205 -3.97 -1.17 -1.10
N ASP A 206 -2.81 -1.66 -1.57
CA ASP A 206 -1.76 -2.20 -0.70
C ASP A 206 -1.06 -1.12 0.10
N VAL A 207 -0.79 0.02 -0.53
CA VAL A 207 -0.29 1.21 0.15
C VAL A 207 -1.26 1.65 1.25
N LEU A 208 -2.56 1.69 0.99
CA LEU A 208 -3.58 2.08 1.97
C LEU A 208 -3.70 1.07 3.11
N ASN A 209 -3.72 -0.23 2.82
CA ASN A 209 -3.72 -1.26 3.89
C ASN A 209 -2.45 -1.17 4.75
N THR A 210 -1.28 -1.00 4.11
CA THR A 210 0.01 -0.81 4.81
C THR A 210 -0.02 0.42 5.71
N TRP A 211 -0.60 1.54 5.25
CA TRP A 211 -0.79 2.75 6.05
C TRP A 211 -1.67 2.51 7.29
N LEU A 212 -2.82 1.84 7.13
CA LEU A 212 -3.73 1.58 8.24
C LEU A 212 -3.10 0.64 9.29
N ILE A 213 -2.37 -0.38 8.85
CA ILE A 213 -1.62 -1.25 9.75
C ILE A 213 -0.48 -0.47 10.44
N TYR A 214 0.19 0.43 9.72
CA TYR A 214 1.22 1.29 10.31
C TYR A 214 0.66 2.15 11.45
N LEU A 215 -0.49 2.79 11.26
CA LEU A 215 -1.17 3.56 12.32
C LEU A 215 -1.45 2.68 13.54
N ARG A 216 -2.00 1.48 13.33
CA ARG A 216 -2.30 0.53 14.39
C ARG A 216 -1.04 0.08 15.14
N TRP A 217 0.06 -0.16 14.42
CA TRP A 217 1.35 -0.52 14.98
C TRP A 217 1.98 0.63 15.77
N LEU A 218 1.86 1.87 15.30
CA LEU A 218 2.33 3.04 16.03
C LEU A 218 1.56 3.24 17.35
N LEU A 219 0.24 3.03 17.34
CA LEU A 219 -0.58 3.04 18.56
C LEU A 219 -0.12 1.95 19.54
N LEU A 220 0.09 0.72 19.06
CA LEU A 220 0.59 -0.39 19.90
C LEU A 220 1.92 -0.05 20.58
N LYS A 221 2.81 0.66 19.89
CA LYS A 221 4.11 1.09 20.43
C LYS A 221 4.05 2.35 21.32
N GLY A 222 2.88 2.96 21.48
CA GLY A 222 2.74 4.25 22.17
C GLY A 222 3.38 5.43 21.43
N GLN A 223 3.63 5.30 20.11
CA GLN A 223 4.11 6.39 19.25
C GLN A 223 2.98 7.24 18.66
N LEU A 224 1.74 6.78 18.86
CA LEU A 224 0.50 7.54 18.73
C LEU A 224 -0.34 7.30 19.99
N LEU A 225 -0.99 8.35 20.48
CA LEU A 225 -2.10 8.25 21.41
C LEU A 225 -3.35 7.75 20.69
N LEU A 226 -4.32 7.22 21.45
CA LEU A 226 -5.57 6.73 20.89
C LEU A 226 -6.32 7.81 20.11
N GLU A 227 -6.35 9.04 20.63
CA GLU A 227 -6.99 10.18 19.96
C GLU A 227 -6.32 10.51 18.63
N GLU A 228 -4.98 10.57 18.59
CA GLU A 228 -4.22 10.82 17.36
C GLU A 228 -4.44 9.71 16.33
N HIS A 229 -4.48 8.45 16.77
CA HIS A 229 -4.82 7.32 15.91
C HIS A 229 -6.20 7.49 15.29
N THR A 230 -7.23 7.76 16.10
CA THR A 230 -8.60 7.99 15.62
C THR A 230 -8.65 9.15 14.62
N GLN A 231 -7.95 10.26 14.90
CA GLN A 231 -7.88 11.40 13.98
C GLN A 231 -7.27 11.00 12.63
N TRP A 232 -6.16 10.24 12.61
CA TRP A 232 -5.56 9.77 11.35
C TRP A 232 -6.46 8.82 10.56
N VAL A 233 -7.18 7.92 11.26
CA VAL A 233 -8.19 7.06 10.62
C VAL A 233 -9.29 7.90 9.98
N GLN A 234 -9.86 8.86 10.72
CA GLN A 234 -10.91 9.75 10.19
C GLN A 234 -10.41 10.62 9.04
N HIS A 235 -9.19 11.15 9.13
CA HIS A 235 -8.56 11.90 8.02
C HIS A 235 -8.38 11.03 6.78
N THR A 236 -8.00 9.75 6.96
CA THR A 236 -7.87 8.80 5.84
C THR A 236 -9.22 8.54 5.18
N ILE A 237 -10.28 8.29 5.97
CA ILE A 237 -11.65 8.09 5.47
C ILE A 237 -12.11 9.34 4.70
N HIS A 238 -11.95 10.53 5.28
CA HIS A 238 -12.33 11.80 4.64
C HIS A 238 -11.58 12.04 3.34
N TYR A 239 -10.25 11.81 3.33
CA TYR A 239 -9.44 11.93 2.13
C TYR A 239 -9.91 10.97 1.03
N LEU A 240 -10.19 9.71 1.36
CA LEU A 240 -10.67 8.75 0.36
C LEU A 240 -12.06 9.08 -0.18
N HIS A 241 -12.90 9.78 0.58
CA HIS A 241 -14.18 10.31 0.06
C HIS A 241 -13.98 11.35 -1.06
N THR A 242 -12.82 12.03 -1.12
CA THR A 242 -12.47 12.92 -2.23
C THR A 242 -11.82 12.18 -3.41
N GLN A 243 -11.67 10.85 -3.33
CA GLN A 243 -11.03 10.00 -4.33
C GLN A 243 -12.03 8.94 -4.84
N PRO A 244 -12.91 9.29 -5.79
CA PRO A 244 -13.99 8.40 -6.25
C PRO A 244 -13.51 7.02 -6.72
N GLN A 245 -12.28 6.94 -7.22
CA GLN A 245 -11.65 5.70 -7.67
C GLN A 245 -11.43 4.68 -6.52
N HIS A 246 -11.47 5.11 -5.25
CA HIS A 246 -11.38 4.28 -4.05
C HIS A 246 -12.72 4.13 -3.30
N ALA A 247 -13.85 4.44 -3.94
CA ALA A 247 -15.18 4.23 -3.34
C ALA A 247 -15.39 2.77 -2.92
N ASP A 248 -14.90 1.82 -3.73
CA ASP A 248 -14.94 0.41 -3.38
C ASP A 248 -14.13 0.13 -2.12
N PHE A 249 -12.87 0.60 -2.05
CA PHE A 249 -12.01 0.45 -0.86
C PHE A 249 -12.71 0.92 0.42
N LEU A 250 -13.37 2.08 0.39
CA LEU A 250 -14.14 2.60 1.52
C LEU A 250 -15.35 1.73 1.87
N SER A 251 -16.12 1.32 0.87
CA SER A 251 -17.27 0.42 1.06
C SER A 251 -16.84 -0.89 1.72
N VAL A 252 -15.71 -1.44 1.29
CA VAL A 252 -15.17 -2.63 1.92
C VAL A 252 -14.69 -2.39 3.35
N TRP A 253 -13.97 -1.29 3.60
CA TRP A 253 -13.48 -0.96 4.93
C TRP A 253 -14.64 -0.75 5.90
N GLN A 254 -15.70 -0.08 5.47
CA GLN A 254 -16.90 0.11 6.28
C GLN A 254 -17.49 -1.23 6.72
N HIS A 255 -17.50 -2.24 5.85
CA HIS A 255 -17.98 -3.57 6.20
C HIS A 255 -17.00 -4.36 7.10
N SER A 256 -15.71 -4.38 6.76
CA SER A 256 -14.71 -5.16 7.51
C SER A 256 -14.43 -4.57 8.90
N SER A 257 -14.54 -3.26 9.05
CA SER A 257 -14.36 -2.57 10.34
C SER A 257 -15.36 -3.06 11.41
N GLN A 258 -16.55 -3.50 11.00
CA GLN A 258 -17.57 -4.04 11.91
C GLN A 258 -17.25 -5.43 12.45
N GLN A 259 -16.27 -6.11 11.87
CA GLN A 259 -15.86 -7.46 12.29
C GLN A 259 -14.92 -7.45 13.49
N THR A 260 -14.42 -6.29 13.92
CA THR A 260 -13.55 -6.16 15.11
C THR A 260 -14.08 -5.13 16.09
N GLU A 261 -13.92 -5.39 17.38
CA GLU A 261 -14.38 -4.48 18.44
C GLU A 261 -13.68 -3.11 18.37
N PHE A 262 -12.41 -3.08 17.98
CA PHE A 262 -11.63 -1.86 17.98
C PHE A 262 -11.98 -0.92 16.81
N THR A 263 -12.21 -1.46 15.61
CA THR A 263 -12.48 -0.65 14.40
C THR A 263 -13.96 -0.37 14.15
N ARG A 264 -14.88 -0.99 14.90
CA ARG A 264 -16.33 -0.83 14.64
C ARG A 264 -16.84 0.60 14.71
N THR A 265 -16.13 1.48 15.41
CA THR A 265 -16.46 2.90 15.58
C THR A 265 -15.80 3.79 14.52
N ASP A 266 -14.96 3.26 13.63
CA ASP A 266 -14.29 4.02 12.57
C ASP A 266 -15.28 4.65 11.60
N PHE A 267 -16.42 3.98 11.36
CA PHE A 267 -17.52 4.48 10.54
C PHE A 267 -18.75 4.68 11.41
N PRO A 268 -18.94 5.88 12.00
CA PRO A 268 -20.13 6.13 12.81
C PRO A 268 -21.38 5.96 11.96
N GLU A 269 -22.36 5.21 12.48
CA GLU A 269 -23.68 5.13 11.87
C GLU A 269 -24.23 6.56 11.75
N LYS A 270 -24.76 6.92 10.58
CA LYS A 270 -25.53 8.17 10.45
C LYS A 270 -26.66 8.07 11.46
N SER A 271 -26.61 8.88 12.51
CA SER A 271 -27.71 9.00 13.46
C SER A 271 -28.98 9.28 12.67
N VAL A 272 -29.89 8.32 12.60
CA VAL A 272 -31.23 8.54 12.07
C VAL A 272 -31.84 9.57 13.01
N SER A 273 -31.92 10.82 12.57
CA SER A 273 -32.74 11.82 13.23
C SER A 273 -34.18 11.33 13.11
N THR A 274 -34.66 10.63 14.12
CA THR A 274 -36.09 10.39 14.31
C THR A 274 -36.71 11.76 14.56
N SER A 275 -37.17 12.40 13.48
CA SER A 275 -38.14 13.49 13.59
C SER A 275 -39.34 12.91 14.32
N SER A 276 -39.52 13.34 15.56
CA SER A 276 -40.68 13.04 16.38
C SER A 276 -41.95 13.35 15.60
N ASN A 277 -42.73 12.31 15.29
CA ASN A 277 -44.14 12.46 14.99
C ASN A 277 -44.78 13.13 16.21
N GLU A 278 -45.14 14.41 16.08
CA GLU A 278 -46.11 15.01 16.99
C GLU A 278 -47.43 14.25 16.87
N PRO A 279 -48.06 13.84 17.98
CA PRO A 279 -49.39 13.26 17.92
C PRO A 279 -50.40 14.35 17.60
N VAL A 280 -51.06 14.22 16.45
CA VAL A 280 -52.25 15.00 16.12
C VAL A 280 -53.32 14.72 17.17
N MET A 281 -53.59 15.71 18.03
CA MET A 281 -54.69 15.69 19.00
C MET A 281 -56.04 15.65 18.26
N PRO A 282 -57.00 14.80 18.67
CA PRO A 282 -58.30 14.76 18.04
C PRO A 282 -59.15 15.97 18.45
N PHE A 283 -59.79 16.57 17.45
CA PHE A 283 -60.85 17.56 17.59
C PHE A 283 -61.90 17.09 18.61
N GLN A 284 -62.13 17.89 19.65
CA GLN A 284 -63.34 17.82 20.47
C GLN A 284 -64.18 19.07 20.26
N SER A 285 -65.44 18.83 19.92
CA SER A 285 -66.53 19.79 19.73
C SER A 285 -67.01 20.40 21.04
N SER A 286 -67.21 21.73 21.05
CA SER A 286 -68.27 22.58 21.68
C SER A 286 -68.65 22.35 23.17
N PRO A 287 -69.14 23.34 23.96
CA PRO A 287 -70.05 24.41 23.50
C PRO A 287 -69.98 25.79 24.20
N SER A 288 -70.68 26.76 23.58
CA SER A 288 -71.52 27.84 24.13
C SER A 288 -71.08 28.77 25.28
N SER A 289 -71.56 30.02 25.09
CA SER A 289 -72.05 31.04 26.03
C SER A 289 -71.06 32.01 26.69
N ASP A 290 -71.18 33.25 26.21
CA ASP A 290 -71.48 34.49 26.94
C ASP A 290 -70.42 35.18 27.82
N ILE A 291 -70.33 36.49 27.50
CA ILE A 291 -69.71 37.66 28.17
C ILE A 291 -68.24 37.92 27.85
#